data_AF-A0A4Q9Y0R6-F1
#
_entry.id   AF-A0A4Q9Y0R6-F1
#
_cell.length_a   1.000
_cell.length_b   1.000
_cell.length_c   1.000
_cell.angle_alpha   90.00
_cell.angle_beta   90.00
_cell.angle_gamma   90.00
#
_symmetry.space_group_name_H-M   'P 1'
#
loop_
_entity.id
_entity.type
_entity.pdbx_description
1 polymer ?
#
loop_
_entity_poly.entity_id
_entity_poly.type
_entity_poly.pdbx_seq_one_letter_code
_entity_poly.pdbx_strand_id
1 'polypeptide(L)'
;MRLIDFNLSTADLQQTLPLYWEPVTNQTHPIQSVTLIDQQLVLVAARSGVPLTLDQFNARTRQISGQTQLYIQTASQPLRLFGYRLSQQRLLFG
;
A
#
# COMPACT_ATOMS: atom_id res chain seq x y z
N MET A 1 8.06 3.77 -6.25
CA MET A 1 8.40 2.40 -5.80
C MET A 1 7.65 1.35 -6.60
N ARG A 2 8.33 0.30 -7.10
CA ARG A 2 7.67 -0.83 -7.78
C ARG A 2 7.29 -1.91 -6.76
N LEU A 3 6.41 -2.83 -7.17
CA LEU A 3 5.93 -3.91 -6.33
C LEU A 3 7.07 -4.82 -5.84
N ILE A 4 8.03 -5.13 -6.70
CA ILE A 4 9.20 -5.92 -6.34
C ILE A 4 10.06 -5.22 -5.28
N ASP A 5 10.25 -3.90 -5.39
CA ASP A 5 11.05 -3.13 -4.44
C ASP A 5 10.37 -3.16 -3.07
N PHE A 6 9.04 -2.96 -3.04
CA PHE A 6 8.23 -3.05 -1.83
C PHE A 6 8.33 -4.45 -1.20
N ASN A 7 8.02 -5.50 -1.95
CA ASN A 7 8.02 -6.88 -1.46
C ASN A 7 9.38 -7.27 -0.85
N LEU A 8 10.48 -6.92 -1.52
CA LEU A 8 11.83 -7.15 -1.02
C LEU A 8 12.09 -6.39 0.29
N SER A 9 11.73 -5.12 0.34
CA SER A 9 11.93 -4.29 1.55
C SER A 9 11.04 -4.68 2.74
N THR A 10 9.97 -5.44 2.49
CA THR A 10 9.05 -5.91 3.53
C THR A 10 9.16 -7.41 3.87
N ALA A 11 10.11 -8.13 3.26
CA ALA A 11 10.20 -9.59 3.37
C ALA A 11 10.33 -10.09 4.82
N ASP A 12 11.10 -9.36 5.64
CA ASP A 12 11.38 -9.72 7.05
C ASP A 12 10.39 -9.07 8.04
N LEU A 13 9.37 -8.37 7.56
CA LEU A 13 8.41 -7.69 8.43
C LEU A 13 7.30 -8.62 8.90
N GLN A 14 6.70 -8.28 10.04
CA GLN A 14 5.52 -8.97 10.56
C GLN A 14 4.38 -8.90 9.53
N GLN A 15 3.91 -10.06 9.09
CA GLN A 15 2.91 -10.15 8.03
C GLN A 15 1.52 -9.63 8.44
N THR A 16 1.28 -9.51 9.74
CA THR A 16 0.06 -8.92 10.32
C THR A 16 0.07 -7.40 10.36
N LEU A 17 1.16 -6.75 9.92
CA LEU A 17 1.23 -5.28 9.91
C LEU A 17 0.12 -4.70 9.03
N PRO A 18 -0.71 -3.79 9.57
CA PRO A 18 -1.74 -3.14 8.80
C PRO A 18 -1.19 -2.00 7.94
N LEU A 19 -1.80 -1.82 6.77
CA LEU A 19 -1.41 -0.85 5.75
C LEU A 19 -2.27 0.40 5.84
N TYR A 20 -1.63 1.56 5.90
CA TYR A 20 -2.26 2.88 5.96
C TYR A 20 -1.60 3.84 4.99
N TRP A 21 -2.37 4.81 4.53
CA TRP A 21 -1.88 5.96 3.78
C TRP A 21 -1.86 7.19 4.68
N GLU A 22 -0.81 7.99 4.59
CA GLU A 22 -0.69 9.25 5.32
C GLU A 22 -0.37 10.42 4.37
N PRO A 23 -1.40 11.06 3.77
CA PRO A 23 -1.19 12.21 2.88
C PRO A 23 -0.70 13.47 3.61
N VAL A 24 -1.06 13.60 4.88
CA VAL A 24 -0.70 14.71 5.75
C VAL A 24 -0.25 14.13 7.07
N THR A 25 0.86 14.62 7.62
CA THR A 25 1.44 14.13 8.87
C THR A 25 0.37 13.96 9.96
N ASN A 26 0.35 12.78 10.59
CA ASN A 26 -0.61 12.37 11.62
C ASN A 26 -2.05 12.13 11.15
N GLN A 27 -2.35 12.17 9.85
CA GLN A 27 -3.65 11.80 9.30
C GLN A 27 -3.55 10.48 8.54
N THR A 28 -3.92 9.38 9.21
CA THR A 28 -3.82 8.04 8.62
C THR A 28 -5.17 7.55 8.10
N HIS A 29 -5.18 7.02 6.89
CA HIS A 29 -6.32 6.40 6.23
C HIS A 29 -6.06 4.91 6.01
N PRO A 30 -6.89 3.98 6.52
CA PRO A 30 -6.69 2.56 6.29
C PRO A 30 -6.80 2.22 4.80
N ILE A 31 -5.82 1.46 4.28
CA ILE A 31 -5.86 0.92 2.92
C ILE A 31 -6.65 -0.38 2.96
N GLN A 32 -7.76 -0.46 2.22
CA GLN A 32 -8.73 -1.56 2.33
C GLN A 32 -8.72 -2.49 1.12
N SER A 33 -8.24 -1.99 -0.02
CA SER A 33 -8.14 -2.78 -1.23
C SER A 33 -6.98 -2.32 -2.09
N VAL A 34 -6.66 -3.18 -3.06
CA VAL A 34 -5.76 -2.91 -4.16
C VAL A 34 -6.47 -3.27 -5.44
N THR A 35 -6.25 -2.49 -6.48
CA THR A 35 -6.81 -2.72 -7.81
C THR A 35 -5.73 -2.50 -8.86
N LEU A 36 -5.81 -3.22 -9.97
CA LEU A 36 -4.92 -3.03 -11.11
C LEU A 36 -5.67 -2.20 -12.16
N ILE A 37 -5.18 -0.99 -12.44
CA ILE A 37 -5.75 -0.07 -13.43
C ILE A 37 -4.62 0.32 -14.39
N ASP A 38 -4.78 0.12 -15.69
CA ASP A 38 -3.79 0.49 -16.71
C ASP A 38 -2.35 0.06 -16.38
N GLN A 39 -2.19 -1.19 -15.90
CA GLN A 39 -0.90 -1.76 -15.46
C GLN A 39 -0.26 -1.05 -14.25
N GLN A 40 -1.06 -0.33 -13.47
CA GLN A 40 -0.68 0.32 -12.22
C GLN A 40 -1.39 -0.37 -11.05
N LEU A 41 -0.65 -0.67 -9.98
CA LEU A 41 -1.24 -1.20 -8.76
C LEU A 41 -1.68 -0.03 -7.88
N VAL A 42 -2.97 0.23 -7.84
CA VAL A 42 -3.58 1.34 -7.11
C VAL A 42 -4.10 0.83 -5.77
N LEU A 43 -3.55 1.37 -4.68
CA LEU A 43 -4.00 1.17 -3.31
C LEU A 43 -5.21 2.08 -3.07
N VAL A 44 -6.24 1.58 -2.39
CA VAL A 44 -7.47 2.34 -2.13
C VAL A 44 -7.65 2.48 -0.63
N ALA A 45 -7.60 3.73 -0.16
CA ALA A 45 -7.78 4.08 1.24
C ALA A 45 -9.19 4.61 1.51
N ALA A 46 -9.67 4.36 2.73
CA ALA A 46 -10.95 4.87 3.22
C ALA A 46 -10.74 5.78 4.44
N ARG A 47 -11.78 6.52 4.84
CA ARG A 47 -11.73 7.35 6.06
C ARG A 47 -11.67 6.51 7.34
N SER A 48 -12.29 5.33 7.34
CA SER A 48 -12.37 4.42 8.49
C SER A 48 -12.62 2.98 8.03
N GLY A 49 -12.46 2.03 8.96
CA GLY A 49 -12.67 0.60 8.74
C GLY A 49 -11.39 -0.21 8.94
N VAL A 50 -11.43 -1.49 8.56
CA VAL A 50 -10.32 -2.44 8.78
C VAL A 50 -9.31 -2.33 7.64
N PRO A 51 -8.02 -2.05 7.91
CA PRO A 51 -6.98 -2.04 6.89
C PRO A 51 -6.62 -3.45 6.43
N LEU A 52 -6.11 -3.56 5.22
CA LEU A 52 -5.37 -4.74 4.78
C LEU A 52 -4.13 -4.93 5.63
N THR A 53 -3.81 -6.18 5.91
CA THR A 53 -2.52 -6.58 6.46
C THR A 53 -1.53 -6.89 5.34
N LEU A 54 -0.24 -6.95 5.67
CA LEU A 54 0.83 -7.19 4.70
C LEU A 54 0.70 -8.55 4.00
N ASP A 55 0.34 -9.62 4.70
CA ASP A 55 0.01 -10.91 4.08
C ASP A 55 -1.17 -10.80 3.10
N GLN A 56 -2.23 -10.07 3.45
CA GLN A 56 -3.39 -9.90 2.59
C GLN A 56 -3.04 -9.11 1.33
N PHE A 57 -2.21 -8.08 1.46
CA PHE A 57 -1.65 -7.36 0.31
C PHE A 57 -0.83 -8.32 -0.56
N ASN A 58 0.14 -9.03 0.01
CA ASN A 58 1.01 -9.97 -0.70
C ASN A 58 0.22 -11.08 -1.40
N ALA A 59 -0.84 -11.60 -0.77
CA ALA A 59 -1.72 -12.59 -1.36
C ALA A 59 -2.47 -12.03 -2.59
N ARG A 60 -3.00 -10.80 -2.51
CA ARG A 60 -3.73 -10.14 -3.60
C ARG A 60 -2.82 -9.75 -4.77
N THR A 61 -1.54 -9.50 -4.51
CA THR A 61 -0.59 -9.05 -5.53
C THR A 61 0.32 -10.17 -6.06
N ARG A 62 0.15 -11.42 -5.61
CA ARG A 62 1.06 -12.54 -5.92
C ARG A 62 1.26 -12.78 -7.42
N GLN A 63 0.22 -12.58 -8.22
CA GLN A 63 0.24 -12.81 -9.67
C GLN A 63 0.54 -11.54 -10.48
N ILE A 64 0.77 -10.41 -9.82
CA ILE A 64 1.05 -9.13 -10.47
C ILE A 64 2.54 -9.04 -10.73
N SER A 65 2.92 -8.54 -11.92
CA SER A 65 4.32 -8.32 -12.27
C SER A 65 5.02 -7.46 -11.22
N GLY A 66 6.19 -7.89 -10.74
CA GLY A 66 6.98 -7.11 -9.78
C GLY A 66 7.42 -5.73 -10.30
N GLN A 67 7.47 -5.53 -11.62
CA GLN A 67 7.78 -4.22 -12.22
C GLN A 67 6.61 -3.22 -12.12
N THR A 68 5.42 -3.68 -11.70
CA THR A 68 4.22 -2.85 -11.57
C THR A 68 4.47 -1.73 -10.56
N GLN A 69 4.15 -0.52 -10.98
CA GLN A 69 4.34 0.68 -10.19
C GLN A 69 3.19 0.84 -9.18
N LEU A 70 3.51 1.17 -7.93
CA LEU A 70 2.51 1.41 -6.88
C LEU A 70 2.00 2.85 -6.92
N TYR A 71 0.68 2.99 -6.75
CA TYR A 71 -0.06 4.24 -6.69
C TYR A 71 -1.06 4.21 -5.53
N ILE A 72 -1.54 5.36 -5.10
CA ILE A 72 -2.68 5.52 -4.18
C ILE A 72 -3.81 6.24 -4.88
N GLN A 73 -5.04 5.77 -4.73
CA GLN A 73 -6.23 6.46 -5.23
C GLN A 73 -6.41 7.78 -4.46
N THR A 74 -6.53 8.89 -5.18
CA THR A 74 -6.95 10.18 -4.62
C THR A 74 -8.26 10.65 -5.29
N ALA A 75 -8.81 11.78 -4.87
CA ALA A 75 -10.07 12.29 -5.42
C ALA A 75 -9.99 12.67 -6.90
N SER A 76 -8.82 13.11 -7.38
CA SER A 76 -8.63 13.56 -8.77
C SER A 76 -8.04 12.47 -9.65
N GLN A 77 -6.90 11.89 -9.23
CA GLN A 77 -6.20 10.86 -9.99
C GLN A 77 -5.30 10.00 -9.10
N PRO A 78 -4.94 8.77 -9.51
CA PRO A 78 -3.95 7.98 -8.79
C PRO A 78 -2.61 8.72 -8.66
N LEU A 79 -2.06 8.76 -7.44
CA LEU A 79 -0.77 9.39 -7.16
C LEU A 79 0.31 8.33 -6.97
N ARG A 80 1.47 8.51 -7.60
CA ARG A 80 2.58 7.55 -7.53
C ARG A 80 3.15 7.51 -6.11
N LEU A 81 3.29 6.31 -5.55
CA LEU A 81 3.93 6.12 -4.25
C LEU A 81 5.45 5.99 -4.40
N PHE A 82 6.19 6.67 -3.53
CA PHE A 82 7.65 6.69 -3.56
C PHE A 82 8.29 5.87 -2.44
N GLY A 83 7.58 5.66 -1.33
CA GLY A 83 8.05 4.78 -0.28
C GLY A 83 6.98 4.51 0.76
N TYR A 84 7.46 4.06 1.92
CA TYR A 84 6.68 3.86 3.11
C TYR A 84 7.61 3.99 4.33
N ARG A 85 7.01 4.07 5.51
CA ARG A 85 7.74 3.98 6.78
C ARG A 85 6.98 3.13 7.78
N LEU A 86 7.70 2.60 8.76
CA LEU A 86 7.11 1.92 9.90
C LEU A 86 6.86 2.92 11.02
N SER A 87 5.64 2.94 11.54
CA SER A 87 5.26 3.77 12.69
C SER A 87 4.16 3.09 13.49
N GLN A 88 4.30 3.04 14.81
CA GLN A 88 3.29 2.50 15.73
C GLN A 88 2.75 1.10 15.31
N GLN A 89 3.64 0.21 14.86
CA GLN A 89 3.29 -1.12 14.34
C GLN A 89 2.37 -1.08 13.11
N ARG A 90 2.58 -0.12 12.20
CA ARG A 90 1.83 0.04 10.94
C ARG A 90 2.79 0.39 9.80
N LEU A 91 2.42 -0.02 8.59
CA LEU A 91 3.05 0.45 7.36
C LEU A 91 2.32 1.70 6.88
N LEU A 92 3.01 2.84 6.87
CA LEU A 92 2.49 4.12 6.41
C LEU A 92 3.07 4.46 5.04
N PHE A 93 2.22 4.49 4.01
CA PHE A 93 2.58 4.96 2.67
C PHE A 93 2.48 6.48 2.59
N GLY A 94 3.44 7.09 1.88
CA GLY A 94 3.55 8.53 1.64
C GLY A 94 4.49 8.83 0.49
#